data_AF-A0AA35S9W3-F1
#
_entry.id   AF-A0AA35S9W3-F1
#
_cell.length_a   1.000
_cell.length_b   1.000
_cell.length_c   1.000
_cell.angle_alpha   90.00
_cell.angle_beta   90.00
_cell.angle_gamma   90.00
#
_symmetry.space_group_name_H-M   'P 1'
#
loop_
_entity.id
_entity.type
_entity.pdbx_description
1 polymer ?
#
loop_
_entity_poly.entity_id
_entity_poly.type
_entity_poly.pdbx_seq_one_letter_code
_entity_poly.pdbx_strand_id
1 'polypeptide(L)'
;THIWNTLIGTVETTAEPIHLSPNTTLLRYGSHVSLKSTDALCWLHSHPHLYPLKYPDDRGSSYQQQVTCYEFADINNLWEVRRPLGPGGVAGAGSDSHDPVRNKDLVELVHINTSKILNSHDVAAPLTPTHQEVAGYVNYSAQFVPHLEWRLEVPGVPDGSPVFHEKGKLKLKLIHEHSKQTLACTGKRLPEWAFQQYEVVTERDVSSTTAVWSLDDVVLPPPSNATAWAEEERLIREKAQNPGTGAAKSEDEDDDSQETLNFWEKYVELQVHMATAHGNLGEHQFGATPHNWPLMGKLLPYWLDEKSNAQVTLIGNPVMWWVASVGIVVFLAVTAVHLLRRRREIFDLPHAEFHQWWTSGSVLLVGWLAHCLPYFSRVVPPPLPPCRPVQTDAPSCRLRTLLRLAQEVPRTNLSPLPPPGIPPPPLLLHLLPRLRPVHLRLPGALSRTNRVEKVVSFLGPSPQIITR
;
A
#
# COMPACT_ATOMS: atom_id res chain seq x y z
N THR A 1 17.50 -32.10 50.80
CA THR A 1 16.31 -31.30 51.19
C THR A 1 16.61 -29.84 51.45
N HIS A 2 17.82 -29.45 51.90
CA HIS A 2 18.15 -28.03 52.16
C HIS A 2 18.71 -27.22 50.97
N ILE A 3 19.02 -27.86 49.83
CA ILE A 3 19.55 -27.20 48.62
C ILE A 3 18.45 -27.00 47.56
N TRP A 4 17.32 -27.72 47.67
CA TRP A 4 16.20 -27.61 46.73
C TRP A 4 15.26 -26.44 47.04
N ASN A 5 15.24 -25.95 48.28
CA ASN A 5 14.39 -24.82 48.70
C ASN A 5 15.03 -23.44 48.44
N THR A 6 16.28 -23.37 47.98
CA THR A 6 16.97 -22.09 47.72
C THR A 6 16.90 -21.64 46.26
N LEU A 7 16.46 -22.52 45.34
CA LEU A 7 16.40 -22.25 43.90
C LEU A 7 14.99 -21.89 43.41
N ILE A 8 13.96 -22.15 44.22
CA ILE A 8 12.61 -21.64 43.99
C ILE A 8 12.37 -20.57 45.04
N GLY A 9 12.97 -19.41 44.80
CA GLY A 9 12.45 -18.19 45.43
C GLY A 9 10.98 -18.13 45.10
N THR A 10 10.14 -18.01 46.12
CA THR A 10 8.77 -17.54 45.97
C THR A 10 8.83 -16.26 45.15
N VAL A 11 8.48 -16.35 43.87
CA VAL A 11 8.19 -15.18 43.06
C VAL A 11 6.89 -14.61 43.62
N GLU A 12 7.00 -13.85 44.71
CA GLU A 12 6.11 -12.72 44.88
C GLU A 12 6.36 -11.87 43.64
N THR A 13 5.41 -11.88 42.72
CA THR A 13 5.37 -11.00 41.56
C THR A 13 5.26 -9.58 42.10
N THR A 14 6.38 -8.98 42.51
CA THR A 14 6.49 -7.55 42.66
C THR A 14 6.30 -6.99 41.26
N ALA A 15 5.10 -6.45 40.99
CA ALA A 15 4.79 -5.79 39.73
C ALA A 15 5.88 -4.76 39.43
N GLU A 16 6.56 -4.90 38.29
CA GLU A 16 7.54 -3.92 37.87
C GLU A 16 6.86 -2.54 37.71
N PRO A 17 7.52 -1.45 38.11
CA PRO A 17 6.96 -0.11 37.96
C PRO A 17 6.71 0.20 36.48
N ILE A 18 5.49 0.64 36.16
CA ILE A 18 5.13 1.02 34.79
C ILE A 18 5.69 2.42 34.55
N HIS A 19 6.68 2.55 33.66
CA HIS A 19 7.22 3.85 33.28
C HIS A 19 6.28 4.56 32.28
N LEU A 20 5.40 5.42 32.79
CA LEU A 20 4.43 6.17 31.98
C LEU A 20 5.06 7.44 31.38
N SER A 21 4.84 7.66 30.07
CA SER A 21 5.15 8.91 29.37
C SER A 21 4.24 10.05 29.86
N PRO A 22 4.71 11.32 29.88
CA PRO A 22 3.86 12.47 30.24
C PRO A 22 2.61 12.59 29.35
N ASN A 23 2.71 12.19 28.08
CA ASN A 23 1.60 12.25 27.10
C ASN A 23 0.62 11.07 27.17
N THR A 24 0.73 10.22 28.19
CA THR A 24 -0.28 9.18 28.41
C THR A 24 -1.59 9.80 28.89
N THR A 25 -2.72 9.14 28.68
CA THR A 25 -4.06 9.51 29.17
C THR A 25 -4.73 8.29 29.78
N LEU A 26 -5.36 8.42 30.93
CA LEU A 26 -6.08 7.30 31.56
C LEU A 26 -7.37 6.96 30.79
N LEU A 27 -7.54 5.68 30.39
CA LEU A 27 -8.78 5.21 29.76
C LEU A 27 -9.87 5.04 30.82
N ARG A 28 -11.03 5.67 30.62
CA ARG A 28 -12.15 5.66 31.55
C ARG A 28 -13.42 5.12 30.89
N TYR A 29 -14.35 4.62 31.69
CA TYR A 29 -15.68 4.29 31.20
C TYR A 29 -16.42 5.58 30.76
N GLY A 30 -17.16 5.49 29.66
CA GLY A 30 -17.78 6.63 28.97
C GLY A 30 -16.85 7.38 28.01
N SER A 31 -15.57 6.97 27.89
CA SER A 31 -14.68 7.49 26.85
C SER A 31 -15.13 7.06 25.47
N HIS A 32 -15.04 7.97 24.51
CA HIS A 32 -15.19 7.66 23.08
C HIS A 32 -13.82 7.31 22.52
N VAL A 33 -13.72 6.19 21.84
CA VAL A 33 -12.47 5.65 21.34
C VAL A 33 -12.55 5.31 19.86
N SER A 34 -11.41 5.43 19.17
CA SER A 34 -11.22 4.86 17.84
C SER A 34 -10.19 3.74 17.91
N LEU A 35 -10.52 2.59 17.31
CA LEU A 35 -9.67 1.41 17.29
C LEU A 35 -9.15 1.18 15.89
N LYS A 36 -7.83 1.11 15.73
CA LYS A 36 -7.18 0.88 14.44
C LYS A 36 -6.53 -0.51 14.41
N SER A 37 -6.79 -1.29 13.38
CA SER A 37 -6.13 -2.58 13.19
C SER A 37 -4.64 -2.37 12.91
N THR A 38 -3.77 -3.10 13.60
CA THR A 38 -2.32 -2.94 13.40
C THR A 38 -1.82 -3.53 12.09
N ASP A 39 -2.54 -4.51 11.52
CA ASP A 39 -2.15 -5.21 10.30
C ASP A 39 -2.76 -4.56 9.05
N ALA A 40 -4.09 -4.37 9.05
CA ALA A 40 -4.83 -3.81 7.92
C ALA A 40 -4.83 -2.27 7.86
N LEU A 41 -4.31 -1.59 8.89
CA LEU A 41 -4.24 -0.12 9.00
C LEU A 41 -5.58 0.63 8.80
N CYS A 42 -6.69 -0.03 9.09
CA CYS A 42 -8.05 0.52 9.02
C CYS A 42 -8.67 0.67 10.41
N TRP A 43 -9.72 1.49 10.56
CA TRP A 43 -10.44 1.69 11.81
C TRP A 43 -11.67 0.80 11.92
N LEU A 44 -11.95 0.30 13.11
CA LEU A 44 -13.21 -0.39 13.43
C LEU A 44 -14.38 0.56 13.17
N HIS A 45 -15.29 0.15 12.30
CA HIS A 45 -16.30 1.01 11.70
C HIS A 45 -17.68 0.35 11.74
N SER A 46 -18.73 1.16 11.84
CA SER A 46 -20.10 0.68 11.65
C SER A 46 -21.00 1.76 11.05
N HIS A 47 -21.98 1.34 10.25
CA HIS A 47 -22.92 2.24 9.56
C HIS A 47 -24.30 1.59 9.53
N PRO A 48 -25.42 2.33 9.33
CA PRO A 48 -26.78 1.83 9.55
C PRO A 48 -27.26 0.75 8.55
N HIS A 49 -26.40 0.21 7.69
CA HIS A 49 -26.72 -0.89 6.79
C HIS A 49 -26.63 -2.22 7.52
N LEU A 50 -27.51 -3.15 7.16
CA LEU A 50 -27.59 -4.49 7.73
C LEU A 50 -26.86 -5.50 6.84
N TYR A 51 -26.35 -6.57 7.42
CA TYR A 51 -25.91 -7.73 6.63
C TYR A 51 -27.07 -8.26 5.78
N PRO A 52 -26.83 -8.73 4.55
CA PRO A 52 -27.90 -9.29 3.71
C PRO A 52 -28.42 -10.58 4.32
N LEU A 53 -29.74 -10.87 4.22
CA LEU A 53 -30.34 -12.10 4.80
C LEU A 53 -29.59 -13.38 4.44
N LYS A 54 -29.01 -13.42 3.22
CA LYS A 54 -28.12 -14.46 2.76
C LYS A 54 -26.89 -13.84 2.11
N TYR A 55 -25.73 -14.47 2.32
CA TYR A 55 -24.50 -14.13 1.61
C TYR A 55 -24.54 -14.68 0.17
N PRO A 56 -23.58 -14.29 -0.71
CA PRO A 56 -23.55 -14.74 -2.10
C PRO A 56 -23.44 -16.26 -2.31
N ASP A 57 -23.06 -17.01 -1.28
CA ASP A 57 -22.95 -18.48 -1.26
C ASP A 57 -24.16 -19.17 -0.60
N ASP A 58 -25.30 -18.48 -0.50
CA ASP A 58 -26.58 -18.95 0.05
C ASP A 58 -26.58 -19.27 1.56
N ARG A 59 -25.47 -19.07 2.27
CA ARG A 59 -25.44 -19.13 3.74
C ARG A 59 -26.28 -18.00 4.35
N GLY A 60 -26.98 -18.30 5.44
CA GLY A 60 -27.75 -17.29 6.19
C GLY A 60 -26.84 -16.36 7.00
N SER A 61 -27.21 -15.09 7.08
CA SER A 61 -26.60 -14.12 8.00
C SER A 61 -27.51 -13.84 9.19
N SER A 62 -27.01 -13.06 10.15
CA SER A 62 -27.80 -12.58 11.28
C SER A 62 -28.77 -11.45 10.95
N TYR A 63 -28.63 -10.85 9.76
CA TYR A 63 -29.33 -9.63 9.36
C TYR A 63 -29.16 -8.47 10.37
N GLN A 64 -28.08 -8.45 11.16
CA GLN A 64 -27.76 -7.38 12.10
C GLN A 64 -26.97 -6.25 11.43
N GLN A 65 -26.67 -5.17 12.17
CA GLN A 65 -25.92 -4.04 11.62
C GLN A 65 -24.50 -4.47 11.25
N GLN A 66 -24.04 -4.03 10.07
CA GLN A 66 -22.69 -4.33 9.60
C GLN A 66 -21.63 -3.68 10.50
N VAL A 67 -20.62 -4.45 10.85
CA VAL A 67 -19.37 -3.96 11.45
C VAL A 67 -18.23 -4.34 10.52
N THR A 68 -17.43 -3.35 10.18
CA THR A 68 -16.40 -3.44 9.15
C THR A 68 -15.14 -2.74 9.62
N CYS A 69 -14.10 -2.73 8.79
CA CYS A 69 -12.91 -1.93 9.03
C CYS A 69 -12.67 -0.98 7.84
N TYR A 70 -12.63 0.32 8.13
CA TYR A 70 -12.65 1.39 7.14
C TYR A 70 -11.31 2.14 7.06
N GLU A 71 -10.86 2.46 5.84
CA GLU A 71 -9.50 2.97 5.57
C GLU A 71 -9.32 4.45 5.89
N PHE A 72 -10.40 5.19 6.19
CA PHE A 72 -10.34 6.63 6.39
C PHE A 72 -10.92 7.02 7.76
N ALA A 73 -10.45 8.16 8.26
CA ALA A 73 -10.99 8.77 9.47
C ALA A 73 -12.44 9.20 9.22
N ASP A 74 -13.35 8.75 10.08
CA ASP A 74 -14.79 8.98 9.99
C ASP A 74 -15.39 9.04 11.41
N ILE A 75 -16.48 9.77 11.58
CA ILE A 75 -17.24 9.82 12.85
C ILE A 75 -17.85 8.45 13.20
N ASN A 76 -18.09 7.60 12.21
CA ASN A 76 -18.57 6.23 12.35
C ASN A 76 -17.47 5.24 12.79
N ASN A 77 -16.26 5.73 13.05
CA ASN A 77 -15.19 4.97 13.66
C ASN A 77 -15.20 5.08 15.20
N LEU A 78 -16.10 5.88 15.77
CA LEU A 78 -16.14 6.19 17.20
C LEU A 78 -17.03 5.21 17.97
N TRP A 79 -16.47 4.67 19.06
CA TRP A 79 -17.12 3.72 19.96
C TRP A 79 -17.04 4.22 21.40
N GLU A 80 -18.13 4.15 22.14
CA GLU A 80 -18.15 4.39 23.59
C GLU A 80 -17.75 3.12 24.34
N VAL A 81 -16.81 3.24 25.28
CA VAL A 81 -16.46 2.14 26.19
C VAL A 81 -17.40 2.19 27.40
N ARG A 82 -18.32 1.22 27.49
CA ARG A 82 -19.30 1.13 28.58
C ARG A 82 -19.06 -0.09 29.46
N ARG A 83 -19.50 0.03 30.71
CA ARG A 83 -19.52 -1.10 31.65
C ARG A 83 -20.74 -1.98 31.33
N PRO A 84 -20.58 -3.33 31.28
CA PRO A 84 -21.70 -4.23 31.09
C PRO A 84 -22.73 -4.08 32.21
N LEU A 85 -24.02 -4.21 31.86
CA LEU A 85 -25.10 -4.23 32.84
C LEU A 85 -25.03 -5.55 33.63
N GLY A 86 -24.76 -5.47 34.94
CA GLY A 86 -24.66 -6.65 35.79
C GLY A 86 -25.95 -7.47 35.87
N PRO A 87 -25.91 -8.70 36.45
CA PRO A 87 -27.08 -9.56 36.57
C PRO A 87 -28.18 -8.87 37.38
N GLY A 88 -29.26 -8.48 36.68
CA GLY A 88 -30.39 -7.75 37.25
C GLY A 88 -30.82 -6.49 36.48
N GLY A 89 -30.08 -6.09 35.42
CA GLY A 89 -30.48 -4.95 34.57
C GLY A 89 -30.38 -3.58 35.25
N VAL A 90 -29.87 -3.55 36.49
CA VAL A 90 -29.47 -2.33 37.17
C VAL A 90 -28.05 -2.06 36.70
N ALA A 91 -27.86 -0.95 35.97
CA ALA A 91 -26.51 -0.42 35.76
C ALA A 91 -25.83 -0.39 37.12
N GLY A 92 -24.73 -1.14 37.28
CA GLY A 92 -24.01 -1.19 38.56
C GLY A 92 -23.88 0.24 39.08
N ALA A 93 -24.33 0.48 40.32
CA ALA A 93 -24.48 1.82 40.88
C ALA A 93 -23.27 2.69 40.52
N GLY A 94 -23.42 3.56 39.51
CA GLY A 94 -22.29 4.20 38.82
C GLY A 94 -22.34 4.21 37.28
N SER A 95 -23.51 4.26 36.62
CA SER A 95 -23.53 4.49 35.16
C SER A 95 -22.87 5.82 34.74
N ASP A 96 -22.72 6.76 35.69
CA ASP A 96 -22.02 8.04 35.56
C ASP A 96 -20.63 8.05 36.24
N SER A 97 -20.16 6.93 36.79
CA SER A 97 -18.80 6.87 37.34
C SER A 97 -17.83 6.66 36.19
N HIS A 98 -17.11 7.73 35.83
CA HIS A 98 -15.99 7.71 34.88
C HIS A 98 -14.79 6.96 35.45
N ASP A 99 -15.02 5.78 35.98
CA ASP A 99 -14.03 4.94 36.62
C ASP A 99 -12.95 4.55 35.62
N PRO A 100 -11.70 4.34 36.07
CA PRO A 100 -10.65 3.82 35.21
C PRO A 100 -11.01 2.42 34.69
N VAL A 101 -10.81 2.21 33.39
CA VAL A 101 -10.83 0.89 32.77
C VAL A 101 -9.57 0.15 33.18
N ARG A 102 -9.71 -1.10 33.64
CA ARG A 102 -8.58 -1.92 34.08
C ARG A 102 -8.33 -3.06 33.09
N ASN A 103 -7.10 -3.56 33.08
CA ASN A 103 -6.74 -4.69 32.24
C ASN A 103 -7.54 -5.94 32.66
N LYS A 104 -8.09 -6.65 31.67
CA LYS A 104 -9.04 -7.78 31.79
C LYS A 104 -10.44 -7.43 32.25
N ASP A 105 -10.80 -6.15 32.32
CA ASP A 105 -12.19 -5.75 32.54
C ASP A 105 -13.09 -6.21 31.37
N LEU A 106 -14.34 -6.50 31.71
CA LEU A 106 -15.40 -6.70 30.73
C LEU A 106 -15.97 -5.34 30.36
N VAL A 107 -16.08 -5.08 29.05
CA VAL A 107 -16.57 -3.84 28.47
C VAL A 107 -17.62 -4.15 27.39
N GLU A 108 -18.51 -3.20 27.17
CA GLU A 108 -19.38 -3.14 26.00
C GLU A 108 -18.90 -1.98 25.12
N LEU A 109 -18.80 -2.21 23.81
CA LEU A 109 -18.45 -1.17 22.86
C LEU A 109 -19.71 -0.71 22.13
N VAL A 110 -20.10 0.54 22.35
CA VAL A 110 -21.32 1.10 21.76
C VAL A 110 -20.96 2.04 20.63
N HIS A 111 -21.40 1.74 19.42
CA HIS A 111 -21.18 2.61 18.27
C HIS A 111 -21.94 3.92 18.48
N ILE A 112 -21.23 5.06 18.47
CA ILE A 112 -21.81 6.36 18.88
C ILE A 112 -23.00 6.75 18.00
N ASN A 113 -22.82 6.67 16.68
CA ASN A 113 -23.79 7.23 15.74
C ASN A 113 -25.08 6.38 15.61
N THR A 114 -25.00 5.06 15.80
CA THR A 114 -26.17 4.16 15.68
C THR A 114 -26.64 3.57 17.00
N SER A 115 -25.92 3.84 18.09
CA SER A 115 -26.18 3.33 19.44
C SER A 115 -26.30 1.80 19.50
N LYS A 116 -25.68 1.08 18.54
CA LYS A 116 -25.65 -0.38 18.55
C LYS A 116 -24.40 -0.88 19.24
N ILE A 117 -24.56 -1.98 19.95
CA ILE A 117 -23.50 -2.57 20.77
C ILE A 117 -22.79 -3.63 19.95
N LEU A 118 -21.46 -3.63 19.97
CA LEU A 118 -20.63 -4.61 19.29
C LEU A 118 -20.95 -6.02 19.82
N ASN A 119 -21.24 -6.93 18.90
CA ASN A 119 -21.71 -8.28 19.20
C ASN A 119 -21.00 -9.29 18.30
N SER A 120 -20.82 -10.51 18.82
CA SER A 120 -20.51 -11.68 18.01
C SER A 120 -21.36 -12.85 18.46
N HIS A 121 -21.64 -13.77 17.55
CA HIS A 121 -22.59 -14.85 17.77
C HIS A 121 -22.28 -16.02 16.84
N ASP A 122 -22.95 -17.15 17.02
CA ASP A 122 -22.68 -18.38 16.26
C ASP A 122 -23.28 -18.35 14.84
N VAL A 123 -22.86 -17.37 14.05
CA VAL A 123 -23.11 -17.25 12.61
C VAL A 123 -21.76 -17.11 11.94
N ALA A 124 -21.55 -17.82 10.84
CA ALA A 124 -20.29 -17.80 10.10
C ALA A 124 -20.08 -16.46 9.37
N ALA A 125 -18.87 -15.91 9.41
CA ALA A 125 -18.53 -14.66 8.75
C ALA A 125 -18.74 -14.71 7.22
N PRO A 126 -18.98 -13.55 6.56
CA PRO A 126 -19.38 -13.49 5.15
C PRO A 126 -18.34 -14.08 4.18
N LEU A 127 -17.05 -13.80 4.36
CA LEU A 127 -15.97 -14.28 3.47
C LEU A 127 -15.11 -15.38 4.12
N THR A 128 -15.01 -15.41 5.45
CA THR A 128 -14.26 -16.43 6.20
C THR A 128 -15.19 -17.31 7.05
N PRO A 129 -15.82 -18.35 6.46
CA PRO A 129 -16.83 -19.16 7.16
C PRO A 129 -16.30 -19.94 8.38
N THR A 130 -14.99 -20.01 8.56
CA THR A 130 -14.32 -20.61 9.73
C THR A 130 -14.39 -19.73 10.98
N HIS A 131 -14.67 -18.45 10.80
CA HIS A 131 -14.72 -17.41 11.83
C HIS A 131 -16.17 -16.99 12.09
N GLN A 132 -16.44 -16.37 13.24
CA GLN A 132 -17.78 -15.87 13.54
C GLN A 132 -17.98 -14.45 13.01
N GLU A 133 -19.21 -14.16 12.58
CA GLU A 133 -19.66 -12.82 12.22
C GLU A 133 -19.57 -11.88 13.44
N VAL A 134 -19.12 -10.66 13.18
CA VAL A 134 -19.16 -9.55 14.13
C VAL A 134 -20.16 -8.53 13.59
N ALA A 135 -21.10 -8.10 14.44
CA ALA A 135 -22.18 -7.23 14.04
C ALA A 135 -22.54 -6.24 15.15
N GLY A 136 -23.24 -5.16 14.80
CA GLY A 136 -23.89 -4.28 15.76
C GLY A 136 -25.24 -4.88 16.14
N TYR A 137 -25.42 -5.20 17.42
CA TYR A 137 -26.61 -5.90 17.90
C TYR A 137 -27.89 -5.15 17.58
N VAL A 138 -28.84 -5.83 16.94
CA VAL A 138 -30.19 -5.32 16.69
C VAL A 138 -31.18 -6.22 17.43
N ASN A 139 -31.94 -5.63 18.35
CA ASN A 139 -32.98 -6.36 19.06
C ASN A 139 -34.22 -6.52 18.18
N TYR A 140 -34.40 -7.71 17.62
CA TYR A 140 -35.55 -8.05 16.77
C TYR A 140 -36.77 -8.58 17.54
N SER A 141 -36.82 -8.43 18.87
CA SER A 141 -37.94 -8.87 19.73
C SER A 141 -38.06 -10.40 19.93
N ALA A 142 -37.01 -11.18 19.69
CA ALA A 142 -37.06 -12.64 19.77
C ALA A 142 -35.89 -13.22 20.59
N GLN A 143 -36.22 -14.00 21.64
CA GLN A 143 -35.59 -15.21 22.22
C GLN A 143 -34.06 -15.44 22.28
N PHE A 144 -33.23 -14.57 21.71
CA PHE A 144 -31.78 -14.67 21.71
C PHE A 144 -31.22 -13.85 22.86
N VAL A 145 -30.42 -14.51 23.69
CA VAL A 145 -29.63 -13.84 24.73
C VAL A 145 -28.44 -13.20 24.03
N PRO A 146 -28.31 -11.86 24.02
CA PRO A 146 -27.18 -11.22 23.38
C PRO A 146 -25.92 -11.43 24.22
N HIS A 147 -24.80 -11.69 23.56
CA HIS A 147 -23.49 -11.78 24.18
C HIS A 147 -22.68 -10.55 23.77
N LEU A 148 -22.79 -9.49 24.57
CA LEU A 148 -22.26 -8.15 24.22
C LEU A 148 -20.94 -7.83 24.92
N GLU A 149 -20.48 -8.75 25.77
CA GLU A 149 -19.37 -8.56 26.68
C GLU A 149 -18.05 -8.89 26.00
N TRP A 150 -17.14 -7.93 25.98
CA TRP A 150 -15.78 -8.07 25.47
C TRP A 150 -14.80 -7.86 26.61
N ARG A 151 -13.87 -8.78 26.79
CA ARG A 151 -12.75 -8.62 27.71
C ARG A 151 -11.64 -7.82 27.02
N LEU A 152 -11.28 -6.69 27.61
CA LEU A 152 -10.17 -5.87 27.13
C LEU A 152 -8.86 -6.38 27.72
N GLU A 153 -7.94 -6.83 26.87
CA GLU A 153 -6.62 -7.29 27.29
C GLU A 153 -5.51 -6.44 26.65
N VAL A 154 -4.67 -5.85 27.50
CA VAL A 154 -3.47 -5.12 27.10
C VAL A 154 -2.24 -5.99 27.40
N PRO A 155 -1.52 -6.46 26.36
CA PRO A 155 -0.31 -7.26 26.56
C PRO A 155 0.75 -6.50 27.36
N GLY A 156 1.36 -7.15 28.35
CA GLY A 156 2.43 -6.56 29.17
C GLY A 156 1.94 -5.71 30.36
N VAL A 157 0.62 -5.54 30.52
CA VAL A 157 0.02 -4.81 31.65
C VAL A 157 -0.51 -5.82 32.69
N PRO A 158 -0.23 -5.68 33.99
CA PRO A 158 -0.74 -6.61 35.02
C PRO A 158 -2.26 -6.63 35.11
N ASP A 159 -2.83 -7.76 35.50
CA ASP A 159 -4.28 -7.93 35.68
C ASP A 159 -4.85 -6.94 36.70
N GLY A 160 -5.96 -6.28 36.37
CA GLY A 160 -6.63 -5.32 37.27
C GLY A 160 -5.93 -3.97 37.42
N SER A 161 -4.79 -3.76 36.76
CA SER A 161 -4.13 -2.45 36.73
C SER A 161 -4.84 -1.50 35.73
N PRO A 162 -4.85 -0.19 36.02
CA PRO A 162 -5.49 0.80 35.15
C PRO A 162 -4.82 0.87 33.77
N VAL A 163 -5.63 1.03 32.72
CA VAL A 163 -5.15 1.13 31.34
C VAL A 163 -4.80 2.56 31.01
N PHE A 164 -3.52 2.80 30.75
CA PHE A 164 -3.02 4.07 30.22
C PHE A 164 -2.86 3.97 28.72
N HIS A 165 -3.35 5.00 28.03
CA HIS A 165 -3.26 5.15 26.60
C HIS A 165 -2.19 6.17 26.24
N GLU A 166 -1.37 5.87 25.24
CA GLU A 166 -0.59 6.87 24.52
C GLU A 166 -0.92 6.69 23.05
N LYS A 167 -1.15 7.81 22.36
CA LYS A 167 -1.70 7.85 21.00
C LYS A 167 -0.95 6.90 20.07
N GLY A 168 -1.64 5.89 19.54
CA GLY A 168 -1.08 4.93 18.59
C GLY A 168 -0.06 3.93 19.16
N LYS A 169 0.31 4.02 20.45
CA LYS A 169 1.26 3.10 21.10
C LYS A 169 0.57 1.98 21.88
N LEU A 170 -0.61 2.26 22.46
CA LEU A 170 -1.36 1.25 23.21
C LEU A 170 -1.95 0.19 22.27
N LYS A 171 -1.44 -1.04 22.37
CA LYS A 171 -1.97 -2.21 21.67
C LYS A 171 -2.83 -3.03 22.62
N LEU A 172 -4.00 -3.43 22.17
CA LEU A 172 -4.97 -4.21 22.94
C LEU A 172 -5.62 -5.31 22.09
N LYS A 173 -6.23 -6.26 22.78
CA LYS A 173 -7.06 -7.32 22.23
C LYS A 173 -8.44 -7.23 22.87
N LEU A 174 -9.46 -7.51 22.08
CA LEU A 174 -10.85 -7.59 22.54
C LEU A 174 -11.30 -9.03 22.41
N ILE A 175 -11.46 -9.72 23.53
CA ILE A 175 -11.86 -11.13 23.56
C ILE A 175 -13.34 -11.21 23.86
N HIS A 176 -14.10 -11.80 22.96
CA HIS A 176 -15.53 -12.02 23.16
C HIS A 176 -15.76 -12.98 24.32
N GLU A 177 -16.48 -12.57 25.36
CA GLU A 177 -16.54 -13.30 26.63
C GLU A 177 -17.25 -14.65 26.49
N HIS A 178 -18.28 -14.75 25.64
CA HIS A 178 -19.02 -16.00 25.46
C HIS A 178 -18.26 -17.02 24.61
N SER A 179 -17.76 -16.62 23.44
CA SER A 179 -17.11 -17.56 22.51
C SER A 179 -15.59 -17.69 22.71
N LYS A 180 -14.99 -16.86 23.57
CA LYS A 180 -13.54 -16.80 23.86
C LYS A 180 -12.68 -16.55 22.62
N GLN A 181 -13.26 -15.98 21.57
CA GLN A 181 -12.57 -15.61 20.33
C GLN A 181 -12.20 -14.13 20.33
N THR A 182 -11.13 -13.75 19.65
CA THR A 182 -10.60 -12.38 19.67
C THR A 182 -11.06 -11.60 18.44
N LEU A 183 -11.46 -10.34 18.59
CA LEU A 183 -11.82 -9.47 17.49
C LEU A 183 -10.63 -9.29 16.54
N ALA A 184 -10.83 -9.54 15.24
CA ALA A 184 -9.78 -9.48 14.23
C ALA A 184 -10.28 -8.86 12.93
N CYS A 185 -9.36 -8.27 12.16
CA CYS A 185 -9.60 -7.82 10.79
C CYS A 185 -8.92 -8.78 9.83
N THR A 186 -9.65 -9.39 8.89
CA THR A 186 -9.08 -10.43 8.01
C THR A 186 -8.24 -9.87 6.86
N GLY A 187 -8.29 -8.54 6.63
CA GLY A 187 -7.69 -7.88 5.48
C GLY A 187 -8.40 -8.16 4.15
N LYS A 188 -9.50 -8.92 4.14
CA LYS A 188 -10.31 -9.17 2.94
C LYS A 188 -11.37 -8.10 2.78
N ARG A 189 -11.59 -7.65 1.55
CA ARG A 189 -12.63 -6.66 1.21
C ARG A 189 -13.98 -7.35 1.01
N LEU A 190 -14.99 -6.86 1.70
CA LEU A 190 -16.38 -7.28 1.56
C LEU A 190 -16.93 -6.93 0.15
N PRO A 191 -18.01 -7.58 -0.31
CA PRO A 191 -18.62 -7.26 -1.59
C PRO A 191 -19.30 -5.87 -1.60
N GLU A 192 -19.91 -5.51 -2.75
CA GLU A 192 -20.55 -4.20 -2.97
C GLU A 192 -21.62 -3.84 -1.93
N TRP A 193 -22.34 -4.82 -1.38
CA TRP A 193 -23.35 -4.61 -0.34
C TRP A 193 -22.78 -4.05 0.99
N ALA A 194 -21.45 -4.09 1.17
CA ALA A 194 -20.72 -3.50 2.29
C ALA A 194 -19.61 -2.54 1.83
N PHE A 195 -19.82 -1.88 0.69
CA PHE A 195 -19.00 -0.75 0.23
C PHE A 195 -17.51 -1.07 0.05
N GLN A 196 -17.15 -2.35 -0.16
CA GLN A 196 -15.75 -2.79 -0.31
C GLN A 196 -14.84 -2.47 0.88
N GLN A 197 -15.43 -2.33 2.07
CA GLN A 197 -14.71 -2.19 3.33
C GLN A 197 -14.14 -3.54 3.80
N TYR A 198 -13.21 -3.53 4.76
CA TYR A 198 -12.61 -4.77 5.24
C TYR A 198 -13.53 -5.54 6.18
N GLU A 199 -13.43 -6.87 6.10
CA GLU A 199 -14.17 -7.81 6.94
C GLU A 199 -13.57 -7.86 8.35
N VAL A 200 -14.45 -7.69 9.36
CA VAL A 200 -14.15 -7.86 10.78
C VAL A 200 -14.83 -9.12 11.27
N VAL A 201 -14.09 -9.95 12.01
CA VAL A 201 -14.53 -11.27 12.48
C VAL A 201 -14.02 -11.54 13.90
N THR A 202 -14.40 -12.67 14.48
CA THR A 202 -13.68 -13.22 15.64
C THR A 202 -12.79 -14.38 15.25
N GLU A 203 -11.55 -14.34 15.74
CA GLU A 203 -10.46 -15.29 15.50
C GLU A 203 -10.26 -16.19 16.71
N ARG A 204 -10.05 -17.49 16.45
CA ARG A 204 -9.81 -18.49 17.53
C ARG A 204 -8.38 -18.45 18.01
N ASP A 205 -7.46 -18.10 17.13
CA ASP A 205 -6.05 -17.91 17.49
C ASP A 205 -5.84 -16.57 18.18
N VAL A 206 -5.78 -16.60 19.51
CA VAL A 206 -5.49 -15.43 20.35
C VAL A 206 -4.11 -14.84 20.04
N SER A 207 -3.17 -15.60 19.49
CA SER A 207 -1.81 -15.12 19.18
C SER A 207 -1.69 -14.41 17.81
N SER A 208 -2.77 -14.40 17.02
CA SER A 208 -2.80 -13.81 15.69
C SER A 208 -2.49 -12.31 15.70
N THR A 209 -1.65 -11.85 14.76
CA THR A 209 -1.32 -10.43 14.56
C THR A 209 -2.50 -9.61 14.03
N THR A 210 -3.43 -10.27 13.32
CA THR A 210 -4.67 -9.66 12.81
C THR A 210 -5.69 -9.31 13.90
N ALA A 211 -5.52 -9.89 15.09
CA ALA A 211 -6.38 -9.71 16.25
C ALA A 211 -5.88 -8.63 17.22
N VAL A 212 -4.86 -7.86 16.82
CA VAL A 212 -4.30 -6.77 17.60
C VAL A 212 -4.83 -5.43 17.08
N TRP A 213 -5.34 -4.62 18.01
CA TRP A 213 -5.85 -3.28 17.75
C TRP A 213 -5.02 -2.26 18.50
N SER A 214 -4.67 -1.16 17.83
CA SER A 214 -4.11 0.02 18.49
C SER A 214 -5.23 0.99 18.82
N LEU A 215 -5.24 1.49 20.06
CA LEU A 215 -6.09 2.60 20.44
C LEU A 215 -5.51 3.88 19.82
N ASP A 216 -6.23 4.48 18.88
CA ASP A 216 -5.74 5.56 18.02
C ASP A 216 -6.09 6.94 18.58
N ASP A 217 -7.34 7.12 19.03
CA ASP A 217 -7.77 8.34 19.69
C ASP A 217 -8.72 8.03 20.85
N VAL A 218 -8.66 8.87 21.89
CA VAL A 218 -9.51 8.78 23.09
C VAL A 218 -10.03 10.17 23.39
N VAL A 219 -11.33 10.36 23.16
CA VAL A 219 -12.04 11.57 23.59
C VAL A 219 -12.69 11.29 24.93
N LEU A 220 -12.21 11.96 25.96
CA LEU A 220 -12.79 11.90 27.29
C LEU A 220 -14.14 12.64 27.30
N PRO A 221 -15.15 12.12 28.02
CA PRO A 221 -16.38 12.87 28.24
C PRO A 221 -16.05 14.19 28.97
N PRO A 222 -16.74 15.30 28.67
CA PRO A 222 -16.49 16.55 29.35
C PRO A 222 -16.75 16.37 30.86
N PRO A 223 -15.76 16.66 31.72
CA PRO A 223 -15.94 16.45 33.14
C PRO A 223 -17.02 17.35 33.71
N SER A 224 -17.91 16.77 34.51
CA SER A 224 -18.77 17.55 35.41
C SER A 224 -17.94 18.31 36.47
N ASN A 225 -16.76 17.77 36.85
CA ASN A 225 -15.79 18.34 37.79
C ASN A 225 -14.32 18.11 37.33
N ALA A 226 -13.79 18.97 36.47
CA ALA A 226 -12.47 18.79 35.81
C ALA A 226 -11.29 18.62 36.79
N THR A 227 -11.32 19.31 37.93
CA THR A 227 -10.24 19.30 38.92
C THR A 227 -10.13 17.98 39.68
N ALA A 228 -11.26 17.33 39.96
CA ALA A 228 -11.30 16.07 40.71
C ALA A 228 -10.72 14.91 39.89
N TRP A 229 -10.97 14.88 38.57
CA TRP A 229 -10.44 13.82 37.69
C TRP A 229 -8.94 13.96 37.47
N ALA A 230 -8.44 15.19 37.34
CA ALA A 230 -7.02 15.47 37.21
C ALA A 230 -6.25 15.05 38.47
N GLU A 231 -6.80 15.33 39.66
CA GLU A 231 -6.21 14.91 40.94
C GLU A 231 -6.26 13.38 41.10
N GLU A 232 -7.38 12.74 40.78
CA GLU A 232 -7.50 11.28 40.82
C GLU A 232 -6.51 10.62 39.84
N GLU A 233 -6.42 11.12 38.62
CA GLU A 233 -5.50 10.60 37.61
C GLU A 233 -4.03 10.74 38.06
N ARG A 234 -3.67 11.87 38.68
CA ARG A 234 -2.35 12.06 39.29
C ARG A 234 -2.07 11.01 40.36
N LEU A 235 -3.03 10.74 41.23
CA LEU A 235 -2.90 9.71 42.29
C LEU A 235 -2.78 8.29 41.72
N ILE A 236 -3.53 7.98 40.67
CA ILE A 236 -3.47 6.68 39.98
C ILE A 236 -2.12 6.51 39.29
N ARG A 237 -1.59 7.56 38.64
CA ARG A 237 -0.25 7.56 38.02
C ARG A 237 0.86 7.38 39.04
N GLU A 238 0.83 8.13 40.14
CA GLU A 238 1.82 8.01 41.22
C GLU A 238 1.85 6.57 41.76
N LYS A 239 0.67 5.96 41.98
CA LYS A 239 0.58 4.56 42.42
C LYS A 239 1.06 3.55 41.37
N ALA A 240 0.82 3.80 40.08
CA ALA A 240 1.24 2.92 39.00
C ALA A 240 2.77 2.95 38.78
N GLN A 241 3.39 4.13 38.93
CA GLN A 241 4.84 4.32 38.81
C GLN A 241 5.59 3.85 40.07
N ASN A 242 5.00 4.05 41.26
CA ASN A 242 5.63 3.70 42.54
C ASN A 242 4.67 2.85 43.41
N PRO A 243 4.61 1.52 43.21
CA PRO A 243 3.73 0.63 43.97
C PRO A 243 4.06 0.51 45.48
N GLY A 244 5.04 1.26 46.02
CA GLY A 244 5.54 1.11 47.39
C GLY A 244 5.81 2.38 48.22
N THR A 245 5.77 3.59 47.67
CA THR A 245 6.07 4.80 48.47
C THR A 245 5.36 6.02 47.90
N GLY A 246 4.45 6.59 48.68
CA GLY A 246 3.93 7.93 48.42
C GLY A 246 5.04 8.97 48.63
N ALA A 247 5.21 9.83 47.63
CA ALA A 247 5.82 11.16 47.72
C ALA A 247 6.09 11.69 46.31
N ALA A 248 5.08 12.36 45.76
CA ALA A 248 5.14 13.59 44.99
C ALA A 248 6.49 14.02 44.41
N LYS A 249 6.52 14.16 43.08
CA LYS A 249 7.10 15.32 42.41
C LYS A 249 6.25 15.71 41.20
N SER A 250 5.95 17.00 41.15
CA SER A 250 5.30 17.72 40.05
C SER A 250 6.32 18.09 38.99
N GLU A 251 6.03 17.86 37.72
CA GLU A 251 6.57 18.65 36.61
C GLU A 251 5.43 18.87 35.60
N ASP A 252 5.10 20.15 35.41
CA ASP A 252 4.28 20.67 34.33
C ASP A 252 5.12 20.67 33.05
N GLU A 253 4.59 20.17 31.93
CA GLU A 253 4.89 20.65 30.57
C GLU A 253 4.01 19.92 29.56
N ASP A 254 3.03 20.64 29.00
CA ASP A 254 2.25 20.24 27.83
C ASP A 254 3.16 20.33 26.58
N ASP A 255 3.41 19.21 25.90
CA ASP A 255 3.99 19.20 24.54
C ASP A 255 3.16 18.32 23.59
N ASP A 256 2.27 18.98 22.86
CA ASP A 256 1.62 18.49 21.64
C ASP A 256 2.64 18.52 20.49
N SER A 257 3.64 17.65 20.54
CA SER A 257 4.52 17.40 19.40
C SER A 257 4.02 16.18 18.64
N GLN A 258 3.38 16.42 17.49
CA GLN A 258 3.30 15.41 16.43
C GLN A 258 4.72 14.89 16.18
N GLU A 259 4.99 13.62 16.54
CA GLU A 259 6.29 13.00 16.28
C GLU A 259 6.54 12.98 14.76
N THR A 260 7.27 13.98 14.26
CA THR A 260 7.68 14.02 12.86
C THR A 260 8.80 13.01 12.68
N LEU A 261 8.54 11.96 11.90
CA LEU A 261 9.58 11.02 11.47
C LEU A 261 10.77 11.78 10.87
N ASN A 262 11.98 11.30 11.17
CA ASN A 262 13.16 11.85 10.51
C ASN A 262 13.16 11.49 9.01
N PHE A 263 14.01 12.15 8.21
CA PHE A 263 14.04 11.95 6.76
C PHE A 263 14.25 10.48 6.36
N TRP A 264 15.09 9.75 7.09
CA TRP A 264 15.44 8.37 6.76
C TRP A 264 14.34 7.39 7.13
N GLU A 265 13.69 7.58 8.27
CA GLU A 265 12.48 6.84 8.67
C GLU A 265 11.39 7.02 7.62
N LYS A 266 11.11 8.27 7.24
CA LYS A 266 10.12 8.58 6.20
C LYS A 266 10.50 8.02 4.83
N TYR A 267 11.80 8.02 4.49
CA TYR A 267 12.29 7.40 3.25
C TYR A 267 12.08 5.88 3.26
N VAL A 268 12.44 5.20 4.35
CA VAL A 268 12.28 3.74 4.48
C VAL A 268 10.80 3.37 4.47
N GLU A 269 9.97 4.08 5.23
CA GLU A 269 8.52 3.93 5.24
C GLU A 269 7.95 4.08 3.81
N LEU A 270 8.35 5.13 3.09
CA LEU A 270 7.96 5.35 1.69
C LEU A 270 8.41 4.20 0.78
N GLN A 271 9.63 3.67 0.93
CA GLN A 271 10.08 2.54 0.11
C GLN A 271 9.27 1.26 0.41
N VAL A 272 8.92 1.02 1.68
CA VAL A 272 8.06 -0.10 2.08
C VAL A 272 6.66 0.05 1.49
N HIS A 273 6.08 1.26 1.53
CA HIS A 273 4.79 1.52 0.89
C HIS A 273 4.84 1.39 -0.63
N MET A 274 5.89 1.89 -1.29
CA MET A 274 6.08 1.71 -2.74
C MET A 274 6.20 0.23 -3.12
N ALA A 275 6.90 -0.58 -2.31
CA ALA A 275 7.07 -2.01 -2.55
C ALA A 275 5.77 -2.79 -2.36
N THR A 276 5.03 -2.52 -1.28
CA THR A 276 3.75 -3.20 -0.97
C THR A 276 2.64 -2.78 -1.94
N ALA A 277 2.55 -1.49 -2.28
CA ALA A 277 1.59 -0.99 -3.27
C ALA A 277 1.86 -1.59 -4.66
N HIS A 278 3.13 -1.74 -5.06
CA HIS A 278 3.46 -2.35 -6.35
C HIS A 278 3.09 -3.84 -6.44
N GLY A 279 3.05 -4.55 -5.31
CA GLY A 279 2.60 -5.94 -5.24
C GLY A 279 1.10 -6.13 -5.43
N ASN A 280 0.30 -5.09 -5.13
CA ASN A 280 -1.16 -5.13 -5.14
C ASN A 280 -1.80 -4.47 -6.38
N LEU A 281 -1.01 -4.18 -7.42
CA LEU A 281 -1.53 -3.61 -8.67
C LEU A 281 -2.29 -4.66 -9.47
N GLY A 282 -3.59 -4.40 -9.71
CA GLY A 282 -4.42 -5.20 -10.60
C GLY A 282 -3.99 -5.10 -12.07
N GLU A 283 -4.27 -6.15 -12.84
CA GLU A 283 -4.02 -6.14 -14.28
C GLU A 283 -5.04 -5.27 -15.03
N HIS A 284 -4.55 -4.41 -15.92
CA HIS A 284 -5.41 -3.62 -16.80
C HIS A 284 -5.78 -4.43 -18.05
N GLN A 285 -7.04 -4.40 -18.50
CA GLN A 285 -7.53 -5.12 -19.70
C GLN A 285 -6.71 -4.81 -20.99
N PHE A 286 -6.29 -3.56 -21.16
CA PHE A 286 -5.40 -3.13 -22.25
C PHE A 286 -3.91 -3.45 -22.06
N GLY A 287 -3.50 -4.06 -20.95
CA GLY A 287 -2.10 -4.44 -20.70
C GLY A 287 -1.58 -5.44 -21.73
N ALA A 288 -0.34 -5.25 -22.19
CA ALA A 288 0.34 -6.20 -23.09
C ALA A 288 1.30 -7.08 -22.30
N THR A 289 1.15 -8.38 -22.47
CA THR A 289 2.04 -9.39 -21.89
C THR A 289 3.44 -9.32 -22.51
N PRO A 290 4.51 -9.63 -21.74
CA PRO A 290 5.90 -9.48 -22.19
C PRO A 290 6.26 -10.23 -23.47
N HIS A 291 5.65 -11.39 -23.71
CA HIS A 291 5.87 -12.17 -24.93
C HIS A 291 5.39 -11.46 -26.21
N ASN A 292 4.45 -10.52 -26.10
CA ASN A 292 3.93 -9.78 -27.24
C ASN A 292 4.81 -8.59 -27.63
N TRP A 293 5.76 -8.18 -26.78
CA TRP A 293 6.55 -6.96 -27.02
C TRP A 293 7.51 -7.07 -28.20
N PRO A 294 8.31 -8.14 -28.38
CA PRO A 294 9.27 -8.22 -29.49
C PRO A 294 8.59 -8.16 -30.87
N LEU A 295 7.37 -8.70 -30.98
CA LEU A 295 6.62 -8.73 -32.23
C LEU A 295 5.55 -7.63 -32.33
N MET A 296 5.38 -6.81 -31.29
CA MET A 296 4.30 -5.83 -31.14
C MET A 296 2.91 -6.42 -31.44
N GLY A 297 2.60 -7.59 -30.87
CA GLY A 297 1.36 -8.32 -31.16
C GLY A 297 0.07 -7.64 -30.68
N LYS A 298 0.16 -6.67 -29.77
CA LYS A 298 -0.97 -5.94 -29.19
C LYS A 298 -0.71 -4.44 -29.24
N LEU A 299 -1.68 -3.67 -29.77
CA LEU A 299 -1.68 -2.21 -29.76
C LEU A 299 -2.26 -1.71 -28.43
N LEU A 300 -1.66 -0.66 -27.86
CA LEU A 300 -2.17 -0.04 -26.63
C LEU A 300 -2.97 1.22 -26.98
N PRO A 301 -4.29 1.24 -26.76
CA PRO A 301 -5.06 2.48 -26.83
C PRO A 301 -4.66 3.38 -25.66
N TYR A 302 -4.26 4.62 -25.97
CA TYR A 302 -3.88 5.63 -24.98
C TYR A 302 -5.05 6.56 -24.67
N TRP A 303 -5.86 6.88 -25.70
CA TRP A 303 -7.04 7.71 -25.58
C TRP A 303 -8.07 7.33 -26.64
N LEU A 304 -9.35 7.40 -26.27
CA LEU A 304 -10.49 7.14 -27.13
C LEU A 304 -11.54 8.23 -26.87
N ASP A 305 -11.98 8.92 -27.91
CA ASP A 305 -13.13 9.82 -27.81
C ASP A 305 -14.43 9.05 -28.00
N GLU A 306 -15.36 9.19 -27.04
CA GLU A 306 -16.66 8.52 -27.11
C GLU A 306 -17.55 9.07 -28.22
N LYS A 307 -17.37 10.34 -28.62
CA LYS A 307 -18.26 11.02 -29.57
C LYS A 307 -17.77 10.99 -31.01
N SER A 308 -16.46 11.21 -31.23
CA SER A 308 -15.89 11.22 -32.58
C SER A 308 -15.27 9.88 -33.01
N ASN A 309 -15.19 8.88 -32.14
CA ASN A 309 -14.42 7.65 -32.35
C ASN A 309 -12.94 7.90 -32.68
N ALA A 310 -12.41 9.10 -32.41
CA ALA A 310 -11.00 9.38 -32.56
C ALA A 310 -10.21 8.57 -31.52
N GLN A 311 -9.12 7.95 -31.95
CA GLN A 311 -8.29 7.13 -31.07
C GLN A 311 -6.81 7.48 -31.22
N VAL A 312 -6.12 7.58 -30.09
CA VAL A 312 -4.67 7.71 -30.03
C VAL A 312 -4.12 6.40 -29.51
N THR A 313 -3.44 5.65 -30.37
CA THR A 313 -2.83 4.36 -30.02
C THR A 313 -1.32 4.48 -29.98
N LEU A 314 -0.70 3.86 -28.98
CA LEU A 314 0.75 3.71 -28.91
C LEU A 314 1.18 2.52 -29.78
N ILE A 315 1.90 2.82 -30.86
CA ILE A 315 2.55 1.84 -31.73
C ILE A 315 4.01 2.24 -31.97
N GLY A 316 4.93 1.28 -31.86
CA GLY A 316 6.32 1.49 -32.25
C GLY A 316 6.47 1.57 -33.77
N ASN A 317 7.55 2.17 -34.28
CA ASN A 317 7.86 2.09 -35.71
C ASN A 317 8.13 0.61 -36.07
N PRO A 318 7.29 -0.04 -36.90
CA PRO A 318 7.40 -1.47 -37.13
C PRO A 318 8.70 -1.92 -37.79
N VAL A 319 9.21 -1.09 -38.69
CA VAL A 319 10.48 -1.38 -39.39
C VAL A 319 11.62 -1.42 -38.39
N MET A 320 11.73 -0.38 -37.55
CA MET A 320 12.80 -0.30 -36.55
C MET A 320 12.70 -1.40 -35.51
N TRP A 321 11.48 -1.72 -35.08
CA TRP A 321 11.24 -2.71 -34.04
C TRP A 321 11.58 -4.14 -34.48
N TRP A 322 11.18 -4.50 -35.70
CA TRP A 322 11.49 -5.81 -36.26
C TRP A 322 12.97 -5.94 -36.62
N VAL A 323 13.59 -4.89 -37.17
CA VAL A 323 15.04 -4.89 -37.44
C VAL A 323 15.83 -5.08 -36.15
N ALA A 324 15.45 -4.41 -35.05
CA ALA A 324 16.08 -4.60 -33.74
C ALA A 324 15.90 -6.04 -33.23
N SER A 325 14.68 -6.58 -33.31
CA SER A 325 14.38 -7.95 -32.84
C SER A 325 15.10 -9.03 -33.63
N VAL A 326 15.11 -8.91 -34.96
CA VAL A 326 15.89 -9.80 -35.85
C VAL A 326 17.38 -9.61 -35.61
N GLY A 327 17.82 -8.38 -35.36
CA GLY A 327 19.22 -8.05 -35.05
C GLY A 327 19.76 -8.80 -33.84
N ILE A 328 18.97 -8.98 -32.79
CA ILE A 328 19.34 -9.78 -31.61
C ILE A 328 19.55 -11.25 -32.01
N VAL A 329 18.63 -11.82 -32.78
CA VAL A 329 18.71 -13.24 -33.22
C VAL A 329 19.93 -13.44 -34.13
N VAL A 330 20.18 -12.53 -35.07
CA VAL A 330 21.33 -12.57 -35.96
C VAL A 330 22.64 -12.43 -35.17
N PHE A 331 22.71 -11.50 -34.23
CA PHE A 331 23.88 -11.33 -33.36
C PHE A 331 24.20 -12.62 -32.58
N LEU A 332 23.19 -13.25 -31.97
CA LEU A 332 23.35 -14.51 -31.25
C LEU A 332 23.81 -15.65 -32.18
N ALA A 333 23.20 -15.78 -33.36
CA ALA A 333 23.55 -16.82 -34.33
C ALA A 333 24.97 -16.66 -34.85
N VAL A 334 25.35 -15.44 -35.28
CA VAL A 334 26.70 -15.13 -35.76
C VAL A 334 27.72 -15.38 -34.66
N THR A 335 27.44 -14.92 -33.43
CA THR A 335 28.35 -15.12 -32.30
C THR A 335 28.49 -16.60 -31.95
N ALA A 336 27.40 -17.38 -31.97
CA ALA A 336 27.46 -18.83 -31.74
C ALA A 336 28.32 -19.54 -32.80
N VAL A 337 28.19 -19.18 -34.08
CA VAL A 337 29.04 -19.73 -35.16
C VAL A 337 30.51 -19.39 -34.92
N HIS A 338 30.83 -18.14 -34.58
CA HIS A 338 32.21 -17.74 -34.30
C HIS A 338 32.78 -18.44 -33.07
N LEU A 339 31.99 -18.64 -32.01
CA LEU A 339 32.40 -19.38 -30.81
C LEU A 339 32.66 -20.86 -31.14
N LEU A 340 31.79 -21.49 -31.95
CA LEU A 340 31.97 -22.89 -32.38
C LEU A 340 33.21 -23.06 -33.28
N ARG A 341 33.46 -22.13 -34.20
CA ARG A 341 34.64 -22.16 -35.08
C ARG A 341 35.93 -21.92 -34.31
N ARG A 342 35.92 -20.99 -33.35
CA ARG A 342 37.05 -20.80 -32.43
C ARG A 342 37.34 -22.03 -31.57
N ARG A 343 36.32 -22.78 -31.16
CA ARG A 343 36.52 -24.09 -30.49
C ARG A 343 37.14 -25.16 -31.39
N ARG A 344 37.02 -25.01 -32.71
CA ARG A 344 37.69 -25.85 -33.71
C ARG A 344 39.02 -25.26 -34.19
N GLU A 345 39.54 -24.26 -33.47
CA GLU A 345 40.79 -23.55 -33.78
C GLU A 345 40.78 -22.84 -35.16
N ILE A 346 39.59 -22.53 -35.68
CA ILE A 346 39.41 -21.75 -36.91
C ILE A 346 39.08 -20.30 -36.49
N PHE A 347 39.98 -19.38 -36.82
CA PHE A 347 39.87 -17.96 -36.46
C PHE A 347 39.50 -17.11 -37.68
N ASP A 348 38.19 -16.90 -37.91
CA ASP A 348 37.69 -16.08 -39.02
C ASP A 348 38.02 -14.58 -38.87
N LEU A 349 38.03 -14.09 -37.62
CA LEU A 349 38.31 -12.70 -37.26
C LEU A 349 39.54 -12.62 -36.35
N PRO A 350 40.42 -11.61 -36.51
CA PRO A 350 41.49 -11.33 -35.56
C PRO A 350 40.95 -11.20 -34.14
N HIS A 351 41.76 -11.57 -33.14
CA HIS A 351 41.35 -11.54 -31.73
C HIS A 351 40.84 -10.16 -31.27
N ALA A 352 41.47 -9.08 -31.75
CA ALA A 352 41.09 -7.71 -31.40
C ALA A 352 39.67 -7.35 -31.91
N GLU A 353 39.38 -7.65 -33.18
CA GLU A 353 38.08 -7.37 -33.80
C GLU A 353 36.97 -8.21 -33.17
N PHE A 354 37.24 -9.48 -32.88
CA PHE A 354 36.28 -10.33 -32.19
C PHE A 354 36.02 -9.87 -30.76
N HIS A 355 37.06 -9.44 -30.04
CA HIS A 355 36.88 -8.88 -28.70
C HIS A 355 36.00 -7.62 -28.75
N GLN A 356 36.22 -6.72 -29.71
CA GLN A 356 35.39 -5.52 -29.89
C GLN A 356 33.94 -5.85 -30.29
N TRP A 357 33.75 -6.82 -31.19
CA TRP A 357 32.42 -7.33 -31.55
C TRP A 357 31.69 -7.89 -30.33
N TRP A 358 32.36 -8.76 -29.57
CA TRP A 358 31.80 -9.40 -28.38
C TRP A 358 31.48 -8.40 -27.28
N THR A 359 32.40 -7.49 -26.94
CA THR A 359 32.16 -6.50 -25.88
C THR A 359 31.00 -5.56 -26.23
N SER A 360 30.97 -5.04 -27.47
CA SER A 360 29.90 -4.14 -27.92
C SER A 360 28.54 -4.85 -27.92
N GLY A 361 28.48 -6.06 -28.47
CA GLY A 361 27.24 -6.81 -28.56
C GLY A 361 26.76 -7.39 -27.22
N SER A 362 27.68 -7.84 -26.36
CA SER A 362 27.33 -8.37 -25.04
C SER A 362 26.80 -7.29 -24.10
N VAL A 363 27.34 -6.06 -24.12
CA VAL A 363 26.80 -4.95 -23.32
C VAL A 363 25.36 -4.62 -23.72
N LEU A 364 25.08 -4.58 -25.02
CA LEU A 364 23.72 -4.34 -25.53
C LEU A 364 22.77 -5.50 -25.22
N LEU A 365 23.22 -6.74 -25.37
CA LEU A 365 22.42 -7.93 -25.07
C LEU A 365 22.12 -8.07 -23.58
N VAL A 366 23.12 -7.91 -22.71
CA VAL A 366 22.96 -7.95 -21.25
C VAL A 366 22.08 -6.79 -20.80
N GLY A 367 22.27 -5.59 -21.37
CA GLY A 367 21.40 -4.45 -21.13
C GLY A 367 19.95 -4.76 -21.50
N TRP A 368 19.71 -5.34 -22.68
CA TRP A 368 18.37 -5.75 -23.11
C TRP A 368 17.76 -6.81 -22.18
N LEU A 369 18.51 -7.86 -21.83
CA LEU A 369 18.05 -8.92 -20.94
C LEU A 369 17.74 -8.39 -19.53
N ALA A 370 18.60 -7.57 -18.94
CA ALA A 370 18.39 -7.00 -17.61
C ALA A 370 17.12 -6.12 -17.53
N HIS A 371 16.74 -5.49 -18.64
CA HIS A 371 15.52 -4.69 -18.72
C HIS A 371 14.30 -5.51 -19.09
N CYS A 372 14.43 -6.57 -19.89
CA CYS A 372 13.28 -7.36 -20.35
C CYS A 372 12.93 -8.52 -19.41
N LEU A 373 13.92 -9.25 -18.88
CA LEU A 373 13.72 -10.46 -18.08
C LEU A 373 12.87 -10.26 -16.81
N PRO A 374 13.03 -9.16 -16.01
CA PRO A 374 12.23 -8.96 -14.80
C PRO A 374 10.72 -8.92 -15.03
N TYR A 375 10.28 -8.65 -16.28
CA TYR A 375 8.87 -8.64 -16.62
C TYR A 375 8.31 -10.05 -16.88
N PHE A 376 9.14 -11.03 -17.27
CA PHE A 376 8.71 -12.41 -17.49
C PHE A 376 8.58 -13.23 -16.20
N SER A 377 9.36 -12.88 -15.16
CA SER A 377 9.36 -13.58 -13.87
C SER A 377 8.25 -13.13 -12.91
N ARG A 378 7.49 -12.08 -13.27
CA ARG A 378 6.31 -11.66 -12.50
C ARG A 378 5.14 -12.58 -12.83
N VAL A 379 5.03 -13.67 -12.07
CA VAL A 379 3.80 -14.47 -11.99
C VAL A 379 2.82 -13.68 -11.13
N VAL A 380 1.94 -12.92 -11.78
CA VAL A 380 0.78 -12.32 -11.12
C VAL A 380 -0.34 -13.37 -11.13
N PRO A 381 -1.03 -13.63 -10.00
CA PRO A 381 -2.17 -14.54 -9.99
C PRO A 381 -3.29 -14.03 -10.93
N PRO A 382 -4.12 -14.92 -11.48
CA PRO A 382 -5.11 -14.57 -12.50
C PRO A 382 -6.12 -13.53 -11.97
N PRO A 383 -6.65 -12.64 -12.84
CA PRO A 383 -7.55 -11.58 -12.43
C PRO A 383 -8.90 -12.13 -11.92
N LEU A 384 -9.31 -11.65 -10.75
CA LEU A 384 -10.71 -11.65 -10.30
C LEU A 384 -11.53 -10.66 -11.16
N PRO A 385 -12.87 -10.84 -11.27
CA PRO A 385 -13.71 -10.17 -12.28
C PRO A 385 -13.76 -8.64 -12.12
N PRO A 386 -14.12 -7.90 -13.20
CA PRO A 386 -13.83 -6.48 -13.34
C PRO A 386 -14.76 -5.62 -12.47
N CYS A 387 -14.18 -4.94 -11.47
CA CYS A 387 -14.79 -3.73 -10.92
C CYS A 387 -14.29 -2.50 -11.70
N ARG A 388 -15.20 -1.53 -11.88
CA ARG A 388 -15.11 -0.34 -12.76
C ARG A 388 -13.80 0.45 -12.62
N PRO A 389 -13.35 1.14 -13.69
CA PRO A 389 -12.10 1.90 -13.66
C PRO A 389 -12.29 3.18 -12.83
N VAL A 390 -11.62 3.25 -11.69
CA VAL A 390 -11.24 4.53 -11.09
C VAL A 390 -9.91 4.93 -11.71
N GLN A 391 -9.94 6.13 -12.29
CA GLN A 391 -8.86 6.77 -13.03
C GLN A 391 -7.77 7.20 -12.05
N THR A 392 -6.67 6.47 -11.99
CA THR A 392 -5.42 6.97 -11.40
C THR A 392 -4.29 6.85 -12.43
N ASP A 393 -3.71 7.99 -12.72
CA ASP A 393 -2.66 8.18 -13.70
C ASP A 393 -1.31 7.56 -13.26
N ALA A 394 -0.51 7.22 -14.27
CA ALA A 394 0.92 6.82 -14.27
C ALA A 394 1.23 5.30 -14.12
N PRO A 395 2.12 4.71 -14.96
CA PRO A 395 3.38 5.32 -15.41
C PRO A 395 3.67 5.22 -16.93
N SER A 396 3.80 6.37 -17.58
CA SER A 396 4.33 6.51 -18.95
C SER A 396 5.84 6.83 -19.00
N CYS A 397 6.60 6.59 -17.92
CA CYS A 397 7.97 7.12 -17.82
C CYS A 397 9.12 6.13 -18.11
N ARG A 398 8.88 4.85 -18.41
CA ARG A 398 9.99 3.86 -18.53
C ARG A 398 10.27 3.30 -19.93
N LEU A 399 9.53 3.73 -20.95
CA LEU A 399 9.79 3.34 -22.35
C LEU A 399 10.84 4.24 -23.06
N ARG A 400 11.14 5.44 -22.50
CA ARG A 400 12.11 6.38 -23.08
C ARG A 400 13.56 5.87 -23.00
N THR A 401 13.88 4.98 -22.06
CA THR A 401 15.25 4.47 -21.88
C THR A 401 15.62 3.46 -22.96
N LEU A 402 14.66 2.63 -23.40
CA LEU A 402 14.87 1.64 -24.46
C LEU A 402 15.07 2.27 -25.84
N LEU A 403 14.41 3.40 -26.12
CA LEU A 403 14.59 4.15 -27.37
C LEU A 403 15.92 4.91 -27.46
N ARG A 404 16.48 5.36 -26.32
CA ARG A 404 17.78 6.06 -26.30
C ARG A 404 18.96 5.13 -26.58
N LEU A 405 18.91 3.88 -26.10
CA LEU A 405 19.97 2.89 -26.38
C LEU A 405 20.05 2.49 -27.85
N ALA A 406 18.98 2.67 -28.64
CA ALA A 406 18.97 2.39 -30.07
C ALA A 406 19.48 3.54 -30.95
N GLN A 407 19.73 4.74 -30.40
CA GLN A 407 20.10 5.94 -31.17
C GLN A 407 21.54 6.44 -30.92
N GLU A 408 22.27 5.89 -29.97
CA GLU A 408 23.69 6.22 -29.76
C GLU A 408 24.59 5.27 -30.55
N VAL A 409 24.77 5.56 -31.84
CA VAL A 409 25.94 5.12 -32.59
C VAL A 409 27.13 5.98 -32.14
N PRO A 410 28.24 5.42 -31.64
CA PRO A 410 29.41 6.23 -31.31
C PRO A 410 29.93 6.91 -32.58
N ARG A 411 29.98 8.25 -32.59
CA ARG A 411 30.79 8.99 -33.58
C ARG A 411 32.25 8.71 -33.26
N THR A 412 32.82 7.68 -33.87
CA THR A 412 34.27 7.48 -33.88
C THR A 412 34.90 8.60 -34.71
N ASN A 413 35.72 9.43 -34.07
CA ASN A 413 36.59 10.40 -34.73
C ASN A 413 37.47 9.67 -35.76
N LEU A 414 37.23 9.94 -37.04
CA LEU A 414 38.12 9.56 -38.12
C LEU A 414 39.34 10.48 -38.09
N SER A 415 40.52 9.89 -37.93
CA SER A 415 41.82 10.53 -38.17
C SER A 415 41.90 11.05 -39.62
N PRO A 416 42.63 12.14 -39.91
CA PRO A 416 42.70 12.69 -41.26
C PRO A 416 43.58 11.83 -42.18
N LEU A 417 43.08 11.56 -43.40
CA LEU A 417 43.81 10.93 -44.50
C LEU A 417 44.82 11.91 -45.14
N PRO A 418 45.94 11.42 -45.70
CA PRO A 418 46.96 12.25 -46.34
C PRO A 418 46.53 12.75 -47.73
N PRO A 419 47.15 13.81 -48.28
CA PRO A 419 46.69 14.47 -49.51
C PRO A 419 47.13 13.71 -50.78
N PRO A 420 46.34 13.71 -51.88
CA PRO A 420 46.73 13.07 -53.13
C PRO A 420 47.29 14.05 -54.19
N GLY A 421 48.53 13.77 -54.65
CA GLY A 421 48.89 13.52 -56.06
C GLY A 421 49.10 14.66 -57.09
N ILE A 422 50.22 14.58 -57.83
CA ILE A 422 50.50 15.17 -59.17
C ILE A 422 50.13 14.11 -60.26
N PRO A 423 49.68 14.48 -61.50
CA PRO A 423 48.95 13.61 -62.48
C PRO A 423 49.89 13.03 -63.58
N PRO A 424 49.51 12.50 -64.80
CA PRO A 424 48.22 12.26 -65.53
C PRO A 424 48.18 10.81 -66.17
N PRO A 425 47.51 10.42 -67.31
CA PRO A 425 46.67 11.11 -68.32
C PRO A 425 45.39 10.32 -68.75
N PRO A 426 44.66 10.61 -69.87
CA PRO A 426 43.18 10.65 -69.91
C PRO A 426 42.54 9.49 -70.72
N LEU A 427 41.19 9.38 -70.74
CA LEU A 427 40.34 9.17 -71.95
C LEU A 427 38.84 8.88 -71.62
N LEU A 428 37.96 9.55 -72.39
CA LEU A 428 36.53 9.35 -72.74
C LEU A 428 35.46 9.21 -71.63
N LEU A 429 34.48 10.14 -71.43
CA LEU A 429 33.35 10.68 -72.23
C LEU A 429 32.01 9.92 -72.11
N HIS A 430 30.95 10.73 -71.88
CA HIS A 430 29.49 10.53 -72.14
C HIS A 430 28.69 9.68 -71.12
N LEU A 431 27.48 10.02 -70.63
CA LEU A 431 26.43 11.00 -70.98
C LEU A 431 25.48 11.19 -69.75
N LEU A 432 25.03 12.42 -69.51
CA LEU A 432 23.81 12.77 -68.73
C LEU A 432 22.95 13.70 -69.60
N PRO A 433 21.61 13.69 -69.47
CA PRO A 433 20.81 14.88 -69.73
C PRO A 433 20.21 15.48 -68.47
N ARG A 434 20.24 16.81 -68.48
CA ARG A 434 19.70 17.81 -67.54
C ARG A 434 18.16 17.80 -67.50
N LEU A 435 17.56 18.43 -66.48
CA LEU A 435 16.61 19.55 -66.64
C LEU A 435 16.36 20.28 -65.29
N ARG A 436 15.93 21.55 -65.39
CA ARG A 436 16.13 22.72 -64.49
C ARG A 436 14.99 22.99 -63.47
N PRO A 437 15.20 23.84 -62.44
CA PRO A 437 14.15 24.38 -61.57
C PRO A 437 13.53 25.68 -62.10
N VAL A 438 12.25 25.94 -61.77
CA VAL A 438 11.52 27.19 -62.07
C VAL A 438 11.07 27.84 -60.75
N HIS A 439 11.34 29.14 -60.62
CA HIS A 439 11.00 30.06 -59.52
C HIS A 439 9.58 30.62 -59.62
N LEU A 440 9.10 31.26 -58.51
CA LEU A 440 8.18 32.43 -58.36
C LEU A 440 7.09 32.13 -57.30
N ARG A 441 6.63 33.02 -56.40
CA ARG A 441 7.01 34.33 -55.84
C ARG A 441 6.12 34.55 -54.59
N LEU A 442 6.61 35.28 -53.58
CA LEU A 442 5.84 35.82 -52.43
C LEU A 442 5.03 37.08 -52.81
N PRO A 443 4.03 37.45 -51.98
CA PRO A 443 4.00 38.76 -51.31
C PRO A 443 3.76 38.57 -49.78
N GLY A 444 4.34 39.31 -48.81
CA GLY A 444 4.38 40.76 -48.57
C GLY A 444 3.06 41.24 -47.94
N ALA A 445 2.94 41.89 -46.76
CA ALA A 445 3.86 42.37 -45.74
C ALA A 445 3.06 42.83 -44.47
N LEU A 446 3.81 43.10 -43.38
CA LEU A 446 3.57 44.05 -42.26
C LEU A 446 2.57 43.75 -41.11
N SER A 447 3.11 43.50 -39.91
CA SER A 447 3.15 44.50 -38.81
C SER A 447 3.97 43.97 -37.60
N ARG A 448 4.89 44.80 -37.11
CA ARG A 448 5.74 44.59 -35.92
C ARG A 448 4.93 44.89 -34.64
N THR A 449 5.15 44.12 -33.57
CA THR A 449 5.58 44.64 -32.26
C THR A 449 5.98 43.51 -31.28
N ASN A 450 7.19 43.67 -30.70
CA ASN A 450 7.65 43.32 -29.34
C ASN A 450 7.83 41.85 -28.90
N ARG A 451 8.98 41.30 -29.31
CA ARG A 451 10.10 40.80 -28.47
C ARG A 451 9.77 40.41 -27.01
N VAL A 452 9.74 39.11 -26.73
CA VAL A 452 10.33 38.47 -25.53
C VAL A 452 11.10 37.24 -26.00
N GLU A 453 12.40 37.23 -25.74
CA GLU A 453 13.33 36.16 -26.12
C GLU A 453 13.03 34.87 -25.33
N LYS A 454 12.75 33.77 -26.03
CA LYS A 454 13.01 32.41 -25.56
C LYS A 454 13.75 31.66 -26.65
N VAL A 455 15.02 31.36 -26.38
CA VAL A 455 15.87 30.49 -27.18
C VAL A 455 15.28 29.08 -27.13
N VAL A 456 14.72 28.62 -28.24
CA VAL A 456 14.41 27.21 -28.48
C VAL A 456 15.30 26.75 -29.63
N SER A 457 16.39 26.09 -29.29
CA SER A 457 17.20 25.34 -30.25
C SER A 457 16.50 24.02 -30.59
N PHE A 458 15.89 24.00 -31.76
CA PHE A 458 15.52 22.80 -32.51
C PHE A 458 16.77 21.97 -32.83
N LEU A 459 16.74 20.65 -32.60
CA LEU A 459 17.46 19.64 -33.40
C LEU A 459 16.94 18.23 -33.02
N GLY A 460 16.21 17.58 -33.95
CA GLY A 460 15.85 16.15 -33.89
C GLY A 460 14.40 15.88 -34.34
N PRO A 461 14.16 14.97 -35.31
CA PRO A 461 12.83 14.79 -35.89
C PRO A 461 11.89 14.10 -34.89
N SER A 462 10.76 14.75 -34.62
CA SER A 462 9.67 14.22 -33.80
C SER A 462 9.04 12.97 -34.45
N PRO A 463 8.57 11.99 -33.66
CA PRO A 463 7.77 10.90 -34.19
C PRO A 463 6.46 11.48 -34.75
N GLN A 464 6.13 11.11 -35.99
CA GLN A 464 4.87 11.52 -36.59
C GLN A 464 3.71 10.82 -35.88
N ILE A 465 2.85 11.64 -35.27
CA ILE A 465 1.52 11.23 -34.80
C ILE A 465 0.68 11.03 -36.06
N ILE A 466 0.39 9.77 -36.39
CA ILE A 466 -0.54 9.46 -37.46
C ILE A 466 -1.94 9.50 -36.84
N THR A 467 -2.62 10.63 -37.01
CA THR A 467 -4.07 10.74 -36.81
C THR A 467 -4.77 10.05 -37.98
N ARG A 468 -5.63 9.08 -37.71
CA ARG A 468 -6.61 8.58 -38.68
C ARG A 468 -7.99 9.09 -38.34
#